data_AF-A0A6J4R8K3-F1
#
_entry.id   AF-A0A6J4R8K3-F1
#
_cell.length_a   1.000
_cell.length_b   1.000
_cell.length_c   1.000
_cell.angle_alpha   90.00
_cell.angle_beta   90.00
_cell.angle_gamma   90.00
#
_symmetry.space_group_name_H-M   'P 1'
#
loop_
_entity.id
_entity.type
_entity.pdbx_description
1 polymer ?
#
loop_
_entity_poly.entity_id
_entity_poly.type
_entity_poly.pdbx_seq_one_letter_code
_entity_poly.pdbx_strand_id
1 'polypeptide(L)'
;MMRILVRPVLLVVITLALSFATGCSGLSGDPYEQANDYVVEANETIQEHNRLFEEARGTYEEARAAVESGGSSSDDDTIQEEDIEEIAQARETMQEARDTLDGAREPLSEIQDLNVEEEITQYAVLLAEGVDAQIAAENREITFYETLEQDLTLEDNREDTEEILTEIGDGYKEAQNSYDRARELAEANPNLLGEES
;
A
#
# COMPACT_ATOMS: atom_id res chain seq x y z
N MET A 1 10.88 -3.85 31.79
CA MET A 1 9.88 -3.00 31.12
C MET A 1 10.60 -2.20 30.05
N MET A 2 10.72 -2.76 28.85
CA MET A 2 11.23 -2.04 27.69
C MET A 2 10.00 -1.58 26.90
N ARG A 3 9.78 -0.28 26.83
CA ARG A 3 8.73 0.31 26.00
C ARG A 3 9.29 0.42 24.60
N ILE A 4 8.89 -0.47 23.70
CA ILE A 4 9.15 -0.33 22.28
C ILE A 4 8.35 0.90 21.83
N LEU A 5 9.05 1.98 21.53
CA LEU A 5 8.48 3.21 20.98
C LEU A 5 8.23 2.94 19.48
N VAL A 6 7.13 2.25 19.18
CA VAL A 6 6.67 2.11 17.79
C VAL A 6 6.23 3.49 17.33
N ARG A 7 6.97 4.04 16.37
CA ARG A 7 6.65 5.28 15.69
C ARG A 7 5.29 5.09 15.00
N PRO A 8 4.35 6.03 15.11
CA PRO A 8 3.08 5.92 14.39
C PRO A 8 3.39 5.85 12.90
N VAL A 9 3.06 4.72 12.27
CA VAL A 9 3.26 4.52 10.84
C VAL A 9 2.31 5.47 10.12
N LEU A 10 2.87 6.23 9.18
CA LEU A 10 2.17 7.23 8.40
C LEU A 10 1.03 6.58 7.63
N LEU A 11 -0.20 6.85 8.07
CA LEU A 11 -1.43 6.60 7.33
C LEU A 11 -1.39 7.42 6.04
N VAL A 12 -1.02 6.79 4.93
CA VAL A 12 -1.15 7.38 3.60
C VAL A 12 -2.59 7.20 3.15
N VAL A 13 -3.47 8.04 3.68
CA VAL A 13 -4.85 8.15 3.19
C VAL A 13 -4.82 9.09 1.98
N ILE A 14 -4.64 8.52 0.78
CA ILE A 14 -4.83 9.25 -0.48
C ILE A 14 -6.34 9.28 -0.75
N THR A 15 -7.05 10.19 -0.08
CA THR A 15 -8.41 10.55 -0.50
C THR A 15 -8.32 11.54 -1.65
N LEU A 16 -8.16 11.04 -2.88
CA LEU A 16 -8.30 11.86 -4.09
C LEU A 16 -9.74 11.73 -4.59
N ALA A 17 -10.55 12.75 -4.32
CA ALA A 17 -11.95 12.82 -4.75
C ALA A 17 -12.03 13.12 -6.26
N LEU A 18 -11.87 12.09 -7.09
CA LEU A 18 -12.18 12.16 -8.52
C LEU A 18 -13.69 12.00 -8.71
N SER A 19 -14.33 13.03 -9.26
CA SER A 19 -15.75 13.00 -9.58
C SER A 19 -15.96 12.13 -10.81
N PHE A 20 -16.58 10.97 -10.62
CA PHE A 20 -16.85 9.99 -11.69
C PHE A 20 -17.76 10.55 -12.79
N ALA A 21 -17.27 10.52 -14.03
CA ALA A 21 -18.08 10.49 -15.24
C ALA A 21 -17.76 9.18 -15.97
N THR A 22 -18.64 8.19 -15.81
CA THR A 22 -18.58 6.92 -16.56
C THR A 22 -18.77 7.19 -18.05
N GLY A 23 -17.68 7.22 -18.82
CA GLY A 23 -17.68 7.31 -20.28
C GLY A 23 -17.20 5.99 -20.88
N CYS A 24 -18.12 5.15 -21.36
CA CYS A 24 -17.75 4.04 -22.25
C CYS A 24 -17.38 4.61 -23.62
N SER A 25 -16.12 4.54 -24.06
CA SER A 25 -15.70 4.63 -25.49
C SER A 25 -14.26 4.11 -25.59
N GLY A 26 -13.95 3.03 -26.33
CA GLY A 26 -13.91 3.06 -27.80
C GLY A 26 -12.43 3.11 -28.22
N LEU A 27 -11.95 2.03 -28.83
CA LEU A 27 -10.55 1.65 -29.14
C LEU A 27 -9.74 2.61 -30.08
N SER A 28 -10.11 3.90 -30.14
CA SER A 28 -9.47 4.96 -30.93
C SER A 28 -9.86 6.34 -30.38
N GLY A 29 -9.65 6.54 -29.07
CA GLY A 29 -9.97 7.77 -28.35
C GLY A 29 -8.84 8.81 -28.43
N ASP A 30 -9.13 10.02 -27.97
CA ASP A 30 -8.14 11.07 -27.78
C ASP A 30 -7.05 10.62 -26.78
N PRO A 31 -5.74 10.89 -26.98
CA PRO A 31 -4.69 10.47 -26.05
C PRO A 31 -4.91 10.97 -24.61
N TYR A 32 -5.55 12.13 -24.41
CA TYR A 32 -5.83 12.65 -23.08
C TYR A 32 -6.96 11.90 -22.39
N GLU A 33 -8.03 11.59 -23.13
CA GLU A 33 -9.13 10.77 -22.63
C GLU A 33 -8.62 9.38 -22.20
N GLN A 34 -7.76 8.75 -23.02
CA GLN A 34 -7.10 7.49 -22.66
C GLN A 34 -6.20 7.62 -21.43
N ALA A 35 -5.38 8.68 -21.35
CA ALA A 35 -4.52 8.90 -20.18
C ALA A 35 -5.36 9.08 -18.90
N ASN A 36 -6.45 9.83 -18.99
CA ASN A 36 -7.37 10.00 -17.87
C ASN A 36 -8.03 8.68 -17.46
N ASP A 37 -8.50 7.87 -18.41
CA ASP A 37 -9.10 6.56 -18.14
C ASP A 37 -8.11 5.63 -17.42
N TYR A 38 -6.87 5.57 -17.88
CA TYR A 38 -5.81 4.81 -17.22
C TYR A 38 -5.51 5.32 -15.80
N VAL A 39 -5.47 6.65 -15.59
CA VAL A 39 -5.30 7.20 -14.22
C VAL A 39 -6.50 6.84 -13.33
N VAL A 40 -7.72 6.88 -13.85
CA VAL A 40 -8.92 6.48 -13.11
C VAL A 40 -8.83 5.01 -12.72
N GLU A 41 -8.51 4.12 -13.65
CA GLU A 41 -8.35 2.68 -13.40
C GLU A 41 -7.26 2.38 -12.36
N ALA A 42 -6.11 3.05 -12.47
CA ALA A 42 -5.03 2.93 -11.48
C ALA A 42 -5.49 3.40 -10.09
N ASN A 43 -6.21 4.53 -10.01
CA ASN A 43 -6.72 5.07 -8.75
C ASN A 43 -7.81 4.20 -8.11
N GLU A 44 -8.69 3.59 -8.90
CA GLU A 44 -9.67 2.62 -8.40
C GLU A 44 -8.97 1.40 -7.80
N THR A 45 -7.94 0.91 -8.46
CA THR A 45 -7.10 -0.20 -7.97
C THR A 45 -6.37 0.16 -6.67
N ILE A 46 -5.76 1.35 -6.60
CA ILE A 46 -5.08 1.85 -5.39
C ILE A 46 -6.08 2.02 -4.23
N GLN A 47 -7.32 2.44 -4.50
CA GLN A 47 -8.36 2.58 -3.47
C GLN A 47 -8.76 1.22 -2.88
N GLU A 48 -8.95 0.20 -3.71
CA GLU A 48 -9.27 -1.15 -3.22
C GLU A 48 -8.09 -1.77 -2.47
N HIS A 49 -6.87 -1.57 -2.97
CA HIS A 49 -5.65 -1.90 -2.23
C HIS A 49 -5.67 -1.24 -0.83
N ASN A 50 -5.94 0.07 -0.72
CA ASN A 50 -5.89 0.77 0.57
C ASN A 50 -6.90 0.21 1.57
N ARG A 51 -8.08 -0.21 1.09
CA ARG A 51 -9.10 -0.86 1.92
C ARG A 51 -8.57 -2.17 2.50
N LEU A 52 -7.99 -3.03 1.66
CA LEU A 52 -7.41 -4.32 2.07
C LEU A 52 -6.20 -4.12 2.99
N PHE A 53 -5.36 -3.14 2.70
CA PHE A 53 -4.19 -2.79 3.50
C PHE A 53 -4.57 -2.34 4.93
N GLU A 54 -5.57 -1.47 5.04
CA GLU A 54 -6.12 -1.04 6.33
C GLU A 54 -6.74 -2.21 7.10
N GLU A 55 -7.44 -3.10 6.41
CA GLU A 55 -8.01 -4.33 6.99
C GLU A 55 -6.91 -5.24 7.54
N ALA A 56 -5.88 -5.54 6.74
CA ALA A 56 -4.74 -6.36 7.13
C ALA A 56 -4.03 -5.81 8.38
N ARG A 57 -3.73 -4.51 8.39
CA ARG A 57 -3.08 -3.87 9.55
C ARG A 57 -3.98 -3.79 10.77
N GLY A 58 -5.27 -3.58 10.58
CA GLY A 58 -6.25 -3.63 11.68
C GLY A 58 -6.23 -4.99 12.37
N THR A 59 -6.31 -6.08 11.60
CA THR A 59 -6.23 -7.45 12.13
C THR A 59 -4.90 -7.68 12.87
N TYR A 60 -3.77 -7.27 12.30
CA TYR A 60 -2.48 -7.38 12.98
C TYR A 60 -2.41 -6.57 14.29
N GLU A 61 -2.94 -5.35 14.31
CA GLU A 61 -2.95 -4.50 15.50
C GLU A 61 -3.80 -5.10 16.63
N GLU A 62 -4.91 -5.75 16.29
CA GLU A 62 -5.76 -6.48 17.23
C GLU A 62 -5.00 -7.67 17.85
N ALA A 63 -4.42 -8.54 17.01
CA ALA A 63 -3.61 -9.69 17.44
C ALA A 63 -2.45 -9.24 18.33
N ARG A 64 -1.71 -8.21 17.90
CA ARG A 64 -0.59 -7.64 18.67
C ARG A 64 -1.06 -7.12 20.04
N ALA A 65 -2.19 -6.42 20.09
CA ALA A 65 -2.71 -5.90 21.36
C ALA A 65 -3.13 -7.03 22.32
N ALA A 66 -3.69 -8.13 21.80
CA ALA A 66 -4.00 -9.33 22.58
C ALA A 66 -2.73 -9.90 23.23
N VAL A 67 -1.66 -10.06 22.45
CA VAL A 67 -0.35 -10.52 22.92
C VAL A 67 0.26 -9.59 23.98
N GLU A 68 0.31 -8.28 23.70
CA GLU A 68 0.92 -7.29 24.60
C GLU A 68 0.17 -7.10 25.93
N SER A 69 -1.16 -7.28 25.93
CA SER A 69 -2.01 -7.12 27.11
C SER A 69 -1.85 -8.24 28.14
N GLY A 70 -1.03 -9.26 27.84
CA GLY A 70 -0.86 -10.43 28.69
C GLY A 70 -2.03 -11.41 28.58
N GLY A 71 -2.83 -11.34 27.49
CA GLY A 71 -3.64 -12.48 27.05
C GLY A 71 -2.77 -13.73 26.87
N SER A 72 -1.54 -13.57 26.38
CA SER A 72 -0.51 -14.62 26.31
C SER A 72 0.28 -14.84 27.61
N SER A 73 -0.13 -14.27 28.76
CA SER A 73 0.43 -14.58 30.08
C SER A 73 -0.41 -15.63 30.80
N SER A 74 -0.60 -16.79 30.21
CA SER A 74 -1.07 -18.00 30.90
C SER A 74 -0.62 -19.21 30.10
N ASP A 75 -0.31 -20.29 30.80
CA ASP A 75 0.05 -21.61 30.26
C ASP A 75 -1.12 -22.25 29.44
N ASP A 76 -1.72 -21.51 28.50
CA ASP A 76 -2.89 -21.88 27.71
C ASP A 76 -2.52 -21.84 26.22
N ASP A 77 -2.15 -23.01 25.69
CA ASP A 77 -1.77 -23.22 24.28
C ASP A 77 -2.86 -22.72 23.30
N THR A 78 -4.12 -22.69 23.73
CA THR A 78 -5.28 -22.28 22.92
C THR A 78 -5.27 -20.80 22.53
N ILE A 79 -4.73 -19.92 23.39
CA ILE A 79 -4.70 -18.46 23.13
C ILE A 79 -3.58 -18.12 22.13
N GLN A 80 -2.45 -18.82 22.18
CA GLN A 80 -1.37 -18.66 21.19
C GLN A 80 -1.80 -19.13 19.80
N GLU A 81 -2.63 -20.18 19.69
CA GLU A 81 -3.15 -20.63 18.40
C GLU A 81 -4.06 -19.58 17.75
N GLU A 82 -4.91 -18.90 18.52
CA GLU A 82 -5.79 -17.82 18.04
C GLU A 82 -4.97 -16.59 17.57
N ASP A 83 -3.98 -16.17 18.36
CA ASP A 83 -3.07 -15.05 17.99
C ASP A 83 -2.32 -15.35 16.67
N ILE A 84 -1.87 -16.59 16.46
CA ILE A 84 -1.21 -17.03 15.22
C ILE A 84 -2.20 -17.05 14.04
N GLU A 85 -3.44 -17.49 14.25
CA GLU A 85 -4.48 -17.48 13.22
C GLU A 85 -4.79 -16.05 12.75
N GLU A 86 -4.91 -15.09 13.68
CA GLU A 86 -5.14 -13.69 13.34
C GLU A 86 -3.95 -13.08 12.58
N ILE A 87 -2.72 -13.41 12.94
CA ILE A 87 -1.52 -12.96 12.20
C ILE A 87 -1.48 -13.58 10.80
N ALA A 88 -1.81 -14.87 10.66
CA ALA A 88 -1.90 -15.52 9.36
C ALA A 88 -2.99 -14.88 8.49
N GLN A 89 -4.13 -14.50 9.08
CA GLN A 89 -5.19 -13.76 8.38
C GLN A 89 -4.71 -12.37 7.94
N ALA A 90 -4.03 -11.63 8.82
CA ALA A 90 -3.45 -10.33 8.47
C ALA A 90 -2.46 -10.46 7.30
N ARG A 91 -1.63 -11.52 7.28
CA ARG A 91 -0.72 -11.81 6.18
C ARG A 91 -1.46 -12.10 4.88
N GLU A 92 -2.48 -12.95 4.90
CA GLU A 92 -3.28 -13.28 3.72
C GLU A 92 -3.96 -12.04 3.13
N THR A 93 -4.57 -11.20 3.98
CA THR A 93 -5.16 -9.93 3.53
C THR A 93 -4.09 -8.95 3.00
N MET A 94 -2.90 -8.91 3.60
CA MET A 94 -1.78 -8.09 3.09
C MET A 94 -1.29 -8.58 1.73
N GLN A 95 -1.28 -9.91 1.49
CA GLN A 95 -0.95 -10.47 0.19
C GLN A 95 -1.99 -10.08 -0.86
N GLU A 96 -3.29 -10.15 -0.53
CA GLU A 96 -4.37 -9.70 -1.41
C GLU A 96 -4.29 -8.19 -1.70
N ALA A 97 -3.98 -7.37 -0.69
CA ALA A 97 -3.71 -5.95 -0.87
C ALA A 97 -2.59 -5.75 -1.90
N ARG A 98 -1.42 -6.36 -1.65
CA ARG A 98 -0.24 -6.23 -2.52
C ARG A 98 -0.53 -6.68 -3.96
N ASP A 99 -1.19 -7.82 -4.14
CA ASP A 99 -1.57 -8.33 -5.46
C ASP A 99 -2.58 -7.39 -6.15
N THR A 100 -3.48 -6.76 -5.40
CA THR A 100 -4.37 -5.71 -5.91
C THR A 100 -3.56 -4.50 -6.38
N LEU A 101 -2.60 -4.01 -5.58
CA LEU A 101 -1.77 -2.86 -5.92
C LEU A 101 -0.91 -3.09 -7.18
N ASP A 102 -0.44 -4.32 -7.39
CA ASP A 102 0.28 -4.72 -8.60
C ASP A 102 -0.52 -4.43 -9.88
N GLY A 103 -1.85 -4.55 -9.81
CA GLY A 103 -2.77 -4.23 -10.90
C GLY A 103 -2.73 -2.77 -11.36
N ALA A 104 -2.27 -1.84 -10.52
CA ALA A 104 -2.15 -0.43 -10.90
C ALA A 104 -0.97 -0.18 -11.87
N ARG A 105 -0.02 -1.12 -11.98
CA ARG A 105 1.17 -0.94 -12.84
C ARG A 105 0.83 -0.88 -14.32
N GLU A 106 -0.07 -1.75 -14.78
CA GLU A 106 -0.44 -1.85 -16.20
C GLU A 106 -1.00 -0.52 -16.73
N PRO A 107 -2.09 0.05 -16.18
CA PRO A 107 -2.64 1.31 -16.68
C PRO A 107 -1.62 2.46 -16.58
N LEU A 108 -0.82 2.54 -15.51
CA LEU A 108 0.22 3.58 -15.38
C LEU A 108 1.33 3.44 -16.43
N SER A 109 1.63 2.22 -16.88
CA SER A 109 2.63 1.97 -17.93
C SER A 109 2.12 2.37 -19.32
N GLU A 110 0.85 2.12 -19.62
CA GLU A 110 0.24 2.45 -20.93
C GLU A 110 0.24 3.97 -21.20
N ILE A 111 0.14 4.81 -20.15
CA ILE A 111 0.22 6.28 -20.29
C ILE A 111 1.56 6.72 -20.89
N GLN A 112 2.65 5.99 -20.65
CA GLN A 112 3.99 6.35 -21.14
C GLN A 112 4.11 6.22 -22.66
N ASP A 113 3.26 5.41 -23.28
CA ASP A 113 3.21 5.21 -24.73
C ASP A 113 2.24 6.16 -25.44
N LEU A 114 1.47 6.97 -24.68
CA LEU A 114 0.56 7.96 -25.22
C LEU A 114 1.28 9.26 -25.60
N ASN A 115 0.80 9.91 -26.66
CA ASN A 115 1.29 11.23 -27.07
C ASN A 115 0.52 12.34 -26.33
N VAL A 116 0.81 12.49 -25.04
CA VAL A 116 0.30 13.52 -24.12
C VAL A 116 1.44 14.44 -23.62
N GLU A 117 1.12 15.46 -22.83
CA GLU A 117 2.14 16.34 -22.25
C GLU A 117 3.07 15.59 -21.29
N GLU A 118 4.28 16.13 -21.18
CA GLU A 118 5.32 15.60 -20.32
C GLU A 118 4.87 15.52 -18.86
N GLU A 119 4.08 16.48 -18.38
CA GLU A 119 3.56 16.50 -17.02
C GLU A 119 2.63 15.31 -16.73
N ILE A 120 1.81 14.87 -17.70
CA ILE A 120 0.91 13.71 -17.53
C ILE A 120 1.74 12.43 -17.44
N THR A 121 2.74 12.29 -18.32
CA THR A 121 3.67 11.16 -18.27
C THR A 121 4.47 11.15 -16.97
N GLN A 122 4.98 12.30 -16.52
CA GLN A 122 5.73 12.41 -15.25
C GLN A 122 4.85 12.07 -14.04
N TYR A 123 3.58 12.45 -14.06
CA TYR A 123 2.63 12.08 -13.02
C TYR A 123 2.43 10.57 -12.94
N ALA A 124 2.20 9.91 -14.08
CA ALA A 124 2.06 8.46 -14.14
C ALA A 124 3.34 7.72 -13.68
N VAL A 125 4.52 8.24 -14.04
CA VAL A 125 5.81 7.70 -13.59
C VAL A 125 5.95 7.82 -12.06
N LEU A 126 5.65 8.97 -11.47
CA LEU A 126 5.74 9.15 -10.01
C LEU A 126 4.75 8.26 -9.25
N LEU A 127 3.55 8.05 -9.79
CA LEU A 127 2.61 7.07 -9.23
C LEU A 127 3.16 5.64 -9.32
N ALA A 128 3.71 5.24 -10.46
CA ALA A 128 4.29 3.91 -10.64
C ALA A 128 5.48 3.66 -9.71
N GLU A 129 6.35 4.66 -9.53
CA GLU A 129 7.45 4.62 -8.55
C GLU A 129 6.94 4.44 -7.11
N GLY A 130 5.85 5.13 -6.76
CA GLY A 130 5.19 4.98 -5.46
C GLY A 130 4.62 3.56 -5.25
N VAL A 131 3.92 3.05 -6.26
CA VAL A 131 3.37 1.68 -6.29
C VAL A 131 4.48 0.65 -6.11
N ASP A 132 5.59 0.77 -6.85
CA ASP A 132 6.71 -0.16 -6.77
C ASP A 132 7.40 -0.18 -5.41
N ALA A 133 7.67 1.00 -4.84
CA ALA A 133 8.26 1.11 -3.51
C ALA A 133 7.33 0.53 -2.44
N GLN A 134 6.02 0.75 -2.57
CA GLN A 134 5.03 0.24 -1.64
C GLN A 134 4.91 -1.28 -1.71
N ILE A 135 4.82 -1.87 -2.90
CA ILE A 135 4.85 -3.32 -3.10
C ILE A 135 6.12 -3.93 -2.49
N ALA A 136 7.28 -3.28 -2.63
CA ALA A 136 8.51 -3.75 -2.02
C ALA A 136 8.45 -3.74 -0.48
N ALA A 137 7.87 -2.69 0.12
CA ALA A 137 7.66 -2.60 1.56
C ALA A 137 6.69 -3.66 2.07
N GLU A 138 5.56 -3.86 1.39
CA GLU A 138 4.54 -4.86 1.74
C GLU A 138 5.07 -6.28 1.66
N ASN A 139 5.93 -6.58 0.68
CA ASN A 139 6.61 -7.88 0.63
C ASN A 139 7.47 -8.14 1.87
N ARG A 140 8.13 -7.10 2.40
CA ARG A 140 8.89 -7.22 3.66
C ARG A 140 7.96 -7.35 4.87
N GLU A 141 6.82 -6.67 4.88
CA GLU A 141 5.81 -6.79 5.93
C GLU A 141 5.16 -8.18 5.96
N ILE A 142 4.92 -8.79 4.79
CA ILE A 142 4.51 -10.19 4.68
C ILE A 142 5.56 -11.13 5.29
N THR A 143 6.85 -10.94 4.99
CA THR A 143 7.93 -11.72 5.62
C THR A 143 7.99 -11.54 7.14
N PHE A 144 7.70 -10.34 7.63
CA PHE A 144 7.60 -10.09 9.07
C PHE A 144 6.45 -10.89 9.69
N TYR A 145 5.26 -10.92 9.07
CA TYR A 145 4.14 -11.74 9.56
C TYR A 145 4.46 -13.24 9.52
N GLU A 146 5.10 -13.72 8.46
CA GLU A 146 5.58 -15.11 8.38
C GLU A 146 6.57 -15.48 9.50
N THR A 147 7.36 -14.51 9.96
CA THR A 147 8.28 -14.69 11.09
C THR A 147 7.52 -14.79 12.40
N LEU A 148 6.50 -13.96 12.60
CA LEU A 148 5.65 -13.99 13.79
C LEU A 148 4.83 -15.29 13.90
N GLU A 149 4.32 -15.81 12.78
CA GLU A 149 3.63 -17.11 12.76
C GLU A 149 4.52 -18.27 13.23
N GLN A 150 5.84 -18.16 13.03
CA GLN A 150 6.80 -19.18 13.43
C GLN A 150 7.31 -18.98 14.87
N ASP A 151 7.51 -17.72 15.26
CA ASP A 151 8.00 -17.31 16.57
C ASP A 151 7.37 -15.97 16.98
N LEU A 152 6.23 -16.05 17.67
CA LEU A 152 5.53 -14.89 18.21
C LEU A 152 6.39 -14.05 19.17
N THR A 153 7.35 -14.69 19.84
CA THR A 153 8.19 -14.04 20.86
C THR A 153 9.36 -13.29 20.25
N LEU A 154 9.71 -13.62 18.99
CA LEU A 154 10.88 -13.14 18.26
C LEU A 154 12.19 -13.35 19.04
N GLU A 155 12.23 -14.32 19.96
CA GLU A 155 13.41 -14.56 20.80
C GLU A 155 14.60 -15.00 19.97
N ASP A 156 14.38 -15.84 18.96
CA ASP A 156 15.42 -16.38 18.08
C ASP A 156 15.67 -15.49 16.84
N ASN A 157 14.73 -14.60 16.50
CA ASN A 157 14.75 -13.81 15.25
C ASN A 157 14.83 -12.29 15.46
N ARG A 158 15.15 -11.82 16.67
CA ARG A 158 15.10 -10.37 16.99
C ARG A 158 15.94 -9.49 16.06
N GLU A 159 17.19 -9.85 15.79
CA GLU A 159 18.08 -9.03 14.96
C GLU A 159 17.58 -8.93 13.52
N ASP A 160 17.24 -10.07 12.92
CA ASP A 160 16.66 -10.14 11.56
C ASP A 160 15.33 -9.38 11.49
N THR A 161 14.50 -9.45 12.54
CA THR A 161 13.23 -8.72 12.61
C THR A 161 13.42 -7.20 12.67
N GLU A 162 14.41 -6.72 13.43
CA GLU A 162 14.73 -5.28 13.48
C GLU A 162 15.20 -4.75 12.12
N GLU A 163 15.96 -5.54 11.37
CA GLU A 163 16.35 -5.23 9.99
C GLU A 163 15.12 -5.15 9.08
N ILE A 164 14.25 -6.17 9.09
CA ILE A 164 13.02 -6.19 8.28
C ILE A 164 12.14 -4.97 8.59
N LEU A 165 11.91 -4.65 9.87
CA LEU A 165 11.09 -3.49 10.26
C LEU A 165 11.70 -2.16 9.79
N THR A 166 13.02 -2.08 9.73
CA THR A 166 13.72 -0.91 9.18
C THR A 166 13.49 -0.81 7.66
N GLU A 167 13.66 -1.92 6.93
CA GLU A 167 13.41 -1.98 5.48
C GLU A 167 11.95 -1.63 5.13
N ILE A 168 10.99 -2.16 5.88
CA ILE A 168 9.56 -1.84 5.74
C ILE A 168 9.35 -0.32 5.89
N GLY A 169 9.89 0.27 6.96
CA GLY A 169 9.74 1.70 7.25
C GLY A 169 10.37 2.59 6.18
N ASP A 170 11.55 2.22 5.68
CA ASP A 170 12.23 2.94 4.60
C ASP A 170 11.47 2.81 3.27
N GLY A 171 10.94 1.64 2.95
CA GLY A 171 10.13 1.40 1.75
C GLY A 171 8.83 2.21 1.72
N TYR A 172 8.05 2.23 2.81
CA TYR A 172 6.84 3.07 2.86
C TYR A 172 7.16 4.56 2.78
N LYS A 173 8.30 4.99 3.35
CA LYS A 173 8.74 6.37 3.25
C LYS A 173 9.13 6.72 1.81
N GLU A 174 9.78 5.81 1.10
CA GLU A 174 10.09 5.98 -0.31
C GLU A 174 8.81 6.10 -1.15
N ALA A 175 7.86 5.18 -0.99
CA ALA A 175 6.55 5.23 -1.63
C ALA A 175 5.83 6.56 -1.38
N GLN A 176 5.79 6.98 -0.12
CA GLN A 176 5.19 8.25 0.27
C GLN A 176 5.83 9.45 -0.43
N ASN A 177 7.17 9.50 -0.53
CA ASN A 177 7.83 10.61 -1.20
C ASN A 177 7.44 10.69 -2.69
N SER A 178 7.27 9.54 -3.35
CA SER A 178 6.83 9.49 -4.75
C SER A 178 5.38 9.96 -4.91
N TYR A 179 4.47 9.49 -4.06
CA TYR A 179 3.08 9.96 -4.05
C TYR A 179 2.95 11.46 -3.71
N ASP A 180 3.72 11.95 -2.74
CA ASP A 180 3.74 13.37 -2.39
C ASP A 180 4.19 14.22 -3.58
N ARG A 181 5.20 13.77 -4.34
CA ARG A 181 5.65 14.43 -5.57
C ARG A 181 4.61 14.36 -6.69
N ALA A 182 3.93 13.23 -6.87
CA ALA A 182 2.83 13.11 -7.84
C ALA A 182 1.71 14.10 -7.49
N ARG A 183 1.35 14.22 -6.21
CA ARG A 183 0.37 15.19 -5.72
C ARG A 183 0.84 16.63 -5.96
N GLU A 184 2.08 16.97 -5.61
CA GLU A 184 2.65 18.30 -5.85
C GLU A 184 2.59 18.68 -7.34
N LEU A 185 2.85 17.72 -8.24
CA LEU A 185 2.76 17.93 -9.68
C LEU A 185 1.31 18.18 -10.14
N ALA A 186 0.35 17.42 -9.62
CA ALA A 186 -1.07 17.62 -9.91
C ALA A 186 -1.61 18.95 -9.35
N GLU A 187 -1.18 19.35 -8.16
CA GLU A 187 -1.55 20.63 -7.55
C GLU A 187 -0.98 21.83 -8.31
N ALA A 188 0.25 21.70 -8.84
CA ALA A 188 0.87 22.72 -9.68
C ALA A 188 0.19 22.85 -11.05
N ASN A 189 -0.46 21.78 -11.52
CA ASN A 189 -1.09 21.69 -12.83
C ASN A 189 -2.58 21.31 -12.66
N PRO A 190 -3.47 22.24 -12.29
CA PRO A 190 -4.87 21.91 -11.97
C PRO A 190 -5.68 21.34 -13.14
N ASN A 191 -5.18 21.47 -14.38
CA ASN A 191 -5.79 20.89 -15.58
C ASN A 191 -5.08 19.61 -16.05
N LEU A 192 -4.19 19.02 -15.24
CA LEU A 192 -3.35 17.89 -15.63
C LEU A 192 -4.16 16.70 -16.16
N LEU A 193 -5.38 16.51 -15.65
CA LEU A 193 -6.29 15.42 -16.02
C LEU A 193 -7.72 15.90 -16.24
N GLY A 194 -7.89 17.20 -16.55
CA GLY A 194 -9.21 17.81 -16.80
C GLY A 194 -9.34 18.26 -18.25
N GLU A 195 -10.55 18.13 -18.82
CA GLU A 195 -10.87 18.71 -20.13
C GLU A 195 -10.53 20.21 -20.13
N GLU A 196 -9.82 20.69 -21.16
CA GLU A 196 -9.76 22.11 -21.45
C GLU A 196 -11.20 22.63 -21.69
N SER A 197 -11.70 23.39 -20.71
CA SER A 197 -12.78 24.41 -20.77
C SER A 197 -13.94 24.25 -21.76
#